data_AF-A0A496VUJ6-F1
#
_entry.id   AF-A0A496VUJ6-F1
#
_cell.length_a   1.000
_cell.length_b   1.000
_cell.length_c   1.000
_cell.angle_alpha   90.00
_cell.angle_beta   90.00
_cell.angle_gamma   90.00
#
_symmetry.space_group_name_H-M   'P 1'
#
loop_
_entity.id
_entity.type
_entity.pdbx_description
1 polymer ?
#
loop_
_entity_poly.entity_id
_entity_poly.type
_entity_poly.pdbx_seq_one_letter_code
_entity_poly.pdbx_strand_id
1 'polypeptide(L)'
;MNIINLTLEKHANDDFELAFNVSFPQENDRLFIITFKATVMSSSGGYTLSVEFASFFEAEQPLTDEFKNSQFPSVNASAIAYPYFRALISTLTLNAGYEPIIIPTINFQAIDVQKNKF
;
A
#
# COMPACT_ATOMS: atom_id res chain seq x y z
N MET A 1 12.18 -9.15 6.94
CA MET A 1 11.66 -7.93 6.30
C MET A 1 11.78 -8.13 4.81
N ASN A 2 10.71 -8.58 4.14
CA ASN A 2 10.74 -8.77 2.68
C ASN A 2 10.29 -7.47 2.03
N ILE A 3 11.21 -6.82 1.32
CA ILE A 3 10.92 -5.59 0.56
C ILE A 3 10.64 -6.04 -0.88
N ILE A 4 9.42 -5.81 -1.35
CA ILE A 4 9.06 -6.02 -2.75
C ILE A 4 9.00 -4.64 -3.40
N ASN A 5 9.95 -4.38 -4.28
CA ASN A 5 10.02 -3.15 -5.05
C ASN A 5 9.09 -3.26 -6.25
N LEU A 6 8.11 -2.35 -6.36
CA LEU A 6 7.26 -2.23 -7.53
C LEU A 6 7.47 -0.83 -8.13
N THR A 7 8.02 -0.77 -9.34
CA THR A 7 8.19 0.47 -10.12
C THR A 7 7.04 0.56 -11.12
N LEU A 8 6.27 1.65 -11.07
CA LEU A 8 5.19 1.95 -12.02
C LEU A 8 5.56 3.24 -12.75
N GLU A 9 5.89 3.13 -14.03
CA GLU A 9 6.23 4.30 -14.85
C GLU A 9 4.98 5.04 -15.32
N LYS A 10 4.96 6.36 -15.11
CA LYS A 10 4.06 7.29 -15.81
C LYS A 10 4.88 8.49 -16.29
N HIS A 11 5.02 8.64 -17.61
CA HIS A 11 5.46 9.90 -18.22
C HIS A 11 4.24 10.85 -18.34
N ALA A 12 4.29 12.15 -18.03
CA ALA A 12 5.43 13.05 -17.81
C ALA A 12 5.25 13.90 -16.54
N ASN A 13 6.38 14.06 -15.83
CA ASN A 13 6.73 14.99 -14.75
C ASN A 13 6.52 14.65 -13.27
N ASP A 14 5.95 13.51 -12.85
CA ASP A 14 6.05 13.10 -11.44
C ASP A 14 6.37 11.60 -11.34
N ASP A 15 7.43 11.24 -10.59
CA ASP A 15 7.81 9.84 -10.35
C ASP A 15 7.05 9.29 -9.14
N PHE A 16 6.46 8.09 -9.29
CA PHE A 16 5.69 7.43 -8.23
C PHE A 16 6.22 6.02 -7.96
N GLU A 17 6.68 5.81 -6.74
CA GLU A 17 7.06 4.51 -6.23
C GLU A 17 6.07 4.06 -5.16
N LEU A 18 5.67 2.79 -5.21
CA LEU A 18 4.81 2.18 -4.19
C LEU A 18 5.33 0.80 -3.82
N ALA A 19 5.55 0.60 -2.52
CA ALA A 19 5.72 -0.71 -1.92
C ALA A 19 4.53 -1.00 -1.00
N PHE A 20 4.19 -2.29 -0.87
CA PHE A 20 3.24 -2.72 0.14
C PHE A 20 3.69 -4.03 0.79
N ASN A 21 3.31 -4.21 2.05
CA ASN A 21 3.64 -5.39 2.83
C ASN A 21 2.48 -5.82 3.73
N VAL A 22 2.39 -7.13 3.96
CA VAL A 22 1.54 -7.73 5.00
C VAL A 22 2.44 -8.16 6.15
N SER A 23 2.07 -7.83 7.39
CA SER A 23 2.80 -8.29 8.58
C SER A 23 1.87 -8.83 9.64
N PHE A 24 2.38 -9.78 10.41
CA PHE A 24 1.67 -10.47 11.50
C PHE A 24 2.47 -10.27 12.78
N PRO A 25 2.04 -9.35 13.67
CA PRO A 25 2.71 -9.10 14.95
C PRO A 25 2.76 -10.36 15.82
N GLN A 26 3.93 -10.65 16.42
CA GLN A 26 4.08 -11.84 17.29
C GLN A 26 3.31 -11.71 18.61
N GLU A 27 3.08 -10.49 19.06
CA GLU A 27 2.42 -10.20 20.35
C GLU A 27 0.89 -10.30 20.28
N ASN A 28 0.30 -10.36 19.08
CA ASN A 28 -1.15 -10.44 18.88
C ASN A 28 -1.48 -11.34 17.69
N ASP A 29 -1.90 -12.57 17.99
CA ASP A 29 -2.24 -13.59 17.01
C ASP A 29 -3.54 -13.33 16.25
N ARG A 30 -4.33 -12.32 16.63
CA ARG A 30 -5.56 -11.89 15.94
C ARG A 30 -5.35 -10.69 15.02
N LEU A 31 -4.17 -10.08 15.05
CA LEU A 31 -3.86 -8.85 14.32
C LEU A 31 -3.01 -9.15 13.08
N PHE A 32 -3.34 -8.48 11.99
CA PHE A 32 -2.42 -8.32 10.87
C PHE A 32 -2.46 -6.89 10.35
N ILE A 33 -1.35 -6.46 9.75
CA ILE A 33 -1.14 -5.08 9.35
C ILE A 33 -0.78 -5.05 7.87
N ILE A 34 -1.49 -4.20 7.12
CA ILE A 34 -1.15 -3.84 5.75
C ILE A 34 -0.43 -2.50 5.79
N THR A 35 0.81 -2.46 5.29
CA THR A 35 1.60 -1.23 5.22
C THR A 35 1.82 -0.85 3.77
N PHE A 36 1.43 0.37 3.39
CA PHE A 36 1.81 1.00 2.13
C PHE A 36 2.94 2.00 2.37
N LYS A 37 3.93 2.02 1.49
CA LYS A 37 4.99 3.03 1.46
C LYS A 37 5.03 3.62 0.08
N ALA A 38 4.85 4.93 -0.03
CA ALA A 38 5.01 5.61 -1.30
C ALA A 38 5.99 6.77 -1.20
N THR A 39 6.68 6.97 -2.32
CA THR A 39 7.44 8.19 -2.60
C THR A 39 6.87 8.78 -3.88
N VAL A 40 6.44 10.04 -3.81
CA VAL A 40 6.04 10.84 -4.97
C VAL A 40 7.04 11.97 -5.11
N MET A 41 7.74 12.03 -6.25
CA MET A 41 8.56 13.18 -6.60
C MET A 41 7.79 14.04 -7.56
N SER A 42 7.38 15.24 -7.11
CA SER A 42 6.68 16.17 -7.98
C SER A 42 7.66 17.11 -8.67
N SER A 43 7.89 16.92 -9.97
CA SER A 43 8.79 17.82 -10.72
C SER A 43 8.14 19.17 -11.00
N SER A 44 6.80 19.21 -11.05
CA SER A 44 6.03 20.43 -11.22
C SER A 44 5.91 21.24 -9.92
N GLY A 45 5.73 20.56 -8.79
CA GLY A 45 5.59 21.18 -7.48
C GLY A 45 6.89 21.45 -6.74
N GLY A 46 8.02 20.87 -7.19
CA GLY A 46 9.33 21.04 -6.56
C GLY A 46 9.42 20.42 -5.17
N TYR A 47 8.67 19.34 -4.91
CA TYR A 47 8.64 18.66 -3.61
C TYR A 47 8.71 17.14 -3.75
N THR A 48 9.15 16.50 -2.67
CA THR A 48 9.08 15.05 -2.50
C THR A 48 8.16 14.73 -1.33
N LEU A 49 7.19 13.86 -1.57
CA LEU A 49 6.28 13.35 -0.55
C LEU A 49 6.59 11.88 -0.27
N SER A 50 7.00 11.56 0.95
CA SER A 50 7.17 10.19 1.42
C SER A 50 6.11 9.88 2.47
N VAL A 51 5.33 8.81 2.25
CA VAL A 51 4.22 8.41 3.11
C VAL A 51 4.35 6.94 3.47
N GLU A 52 4.24 6.63 4.76
CA GLU A 52 4.02 5.29 5.28
C GLU A 52 2.65 5.22 5.94
N PHE A 53 1.80 4.30 5.46
CA PHE A 53 0.42 4.16 5.90
C PHE A 53 0.17 2.72 6.37
N ALA A 54 -0.18 2.56 7.64
CA ALA A 54 -0.47 1.27 8.25
C ALA A 54 -1.97 1.11 8.51
N SER A 55 -2.55 0.02 8.01
CA SER A 55 -3.92 -0.40 8.27
C SER A 55 -3.93 -1.64 9.13
N PHE A 56 -4.63 -1.56 10.26
CA PHE A 56 -4.72 -2.62 11.25
C PHE A 56 -6.02 -3.39 11.05
N PHE A 57 -5.92 -4.71 10.93
CA PHE A 57 -7.05 -5.61 10.79
C PHE A 57 -7.04 -6.62 11.92
N GLU A 58 -8.14 -6.71 12.66
CA GLU A 58 -8.30 -7.64 13.77
C GLU A 58 -9.39 -8.66 13.44
N ALA A 59 -9.08 -9.94 13.67
CA ALA A 59 -10.04 -11.03 13.57
C ALA A 59 -10.65 -11.36 14.94
N GLU A 60 -11.84 -11.94 14.93
CA GLU A 60 -12.49 -12.42 16.15
C GLU A 60 -11.76 -13.63 16.77
N GLN A 61 -11.09 -14.43 15.93
CA GLN A 61 -10.34 -15.62 16.31
C GLN A 61 -8.86 -15.50 15.91
N PRO A 62 -7.94 -16.25 16.56
CA PRO A 62 -6.54 -16.32 16.16
C PRO A 62 -6.36 -16.62 14.67
N LEU A 63 -5.43 -15.91 14.04
CA LEU A 63 -5.11 -16.06 12.62
C LEU A 63 -4.37 -17.37 12.38
N THR A 64 -5.01 -18.28 11.64
CA THR A 64 -4.42 -19.56 11.25
C THR A 64 -3.32 -19.36 10.21
N ASP A 65 -2.40 -20.32 10.10
CA ASP A 65 -1.39 -20.27 9.04
C ASP A 65 -2.01 -20.37 7.64
N GLU A 66 -3.15 -21.06 7.52
CA GLU A 66 -3.95 -21.05 6.28
C GLU A 66 -4.41 -19.62 5.92
N PHE A 67 -4.93 -18.86 6.89
CA PHE A 67 -5.33 -17.47 6.66
C PHE A 67 -4.14 -16.60 6.25
N LYS A 68 -3.00 -16.72 6.96
CA LYS A 68 -1.78 -15.94 6.70
C LYS A 68 -1.24 -16.17 5.29
N ASN A 69 -1.38 -17.40 4.76
CA ASN A 69 -0.94 -17.80 3.42
C ASN A 69 -2.03 -17.65 2.34
N SER A 70 -3.26 -17.28 2.74
CA SER A 70 -4.35 -17.06 1.79
C SER A 70 -4.20 -15.74 1.03
N GLN A 71 -5.03 -15.53 0.01
CA GLN A 71 -5.12 -14.26 -0.69
C GLN A 71 -5.84 -13.17 0.10
N PHE A 72 -6.44 -13.49 1.24
CA PHE A 72 -7.22 -12.49 1.98
C PHE A 72 -6.33 -11.33 2.48
N PRO A 73 -5.20 -11.56 3.17
CA PRO A 73 -4.34 -10.47 3.60
C PRO A 73 -3.68 -9.74 2.42
N SER A 74 -3.16 -10.46 1.42
CA SER A 74 -2.39 -9.86 0.33
C SER A 74 -3.24 -9.13 -0.70
N VAL A 75 -4.44 -9.63 -1.01
CA VAL A 75 -5.33 -9.10 -2.05
C VAL A 75 -6.50 -8.35 -1.44
N ASN A 76 -7.35 -9.02 -0.67
CA ASN A 76 -8.63 -8.44 -0.24
C ASN A 76 -8.44 -7.32 0.79
N ALA A 77 -7.64 -7.55 1.83
CA ALA A 77 -7.37 -6.55 2.85
C ALA A 77 -6.61 -5.35 2.27
N SER A 78 -5.65 -5.59 1.36
CA SER A 78 -4.99 -4.52 0.62
C SER A 78 -5.97 -3.70 -0.22
N ALA A 79 -6.90 -4.34 -0.92
CA ALA A 79 -7.94 -3.65 -1.70
C ALA A 79 -8.92 -2.84 -0.83
N ILE A 80 -9.15 -3.25 0.43
CA ILE A 80 -9.93 -2.50 1.42
C ILE A 80 -9.15 -1.29 1.94
N ALA A 81 -7.86 -1.45 2.23
CA ALA A 81 -7.02 -0.41 2.83
C ALA A 81 -6.57 0.67 1.82
N TYR A 82 -6.33 0.27 0.57
CA TYR A 82 -5.75 1.14 -0.46
C TYR A 82 -6.57 2.40 -0.79
N PRO A 83 -7.92 2.37 -0.85
CA PRO A 83 -8.72 3.59 -1.03
C PRO A 83 -8.45 4.68 0.02
N TYR A 84 -8.27 4.30 1.28
CA TYR A 84 -7.97 5.24 2.37
C TYR A 84 -6.58 5.85 2.23
N PHE A 85 -5.59 5.03 1.86
CA PHE A 85 -4.24 5.49 1.56
C PHE A 85 -4.22 6.53 0.42
N ARG A 86 -4.95 6.25 -0.67
CA ARG A 86 -5.06 7.18 -1.81
C ARG A 86 -5.73 8.49 -1.41
N ALA A 87 -6.84 8.41 -0.68
CA ALA A 87 -7.58 9.58 -0.22
C ALA A 87 -6.73 10.46 0.71
N LEU A 88 -5.92 9.86 1.58
CA LEU A 88 -4.98 10.56 2.45
C LEU A 88 -4.00 11.40 1.63
N ILE A 89 -3.34 10.82 0.63
CA ILE A 89 -2.34 11.53 -0.19
C ILE A 89 -2.98 12.72 -0.92
N SER A 90 -4.13 12.51 -1.56
CA SER A 90 -4.83 13.58 -2.28
C SER A 90 -5.28 14.70 -1.33
N THR A 91 -5.79 14.34 -0.15
CA THR A 91 -6.24 15.33 0.85
C THR A 91 -5.08 16.10 1.46
N LEU A 92 -3.97 15.41 1.76
CA LEU A 92 -2.77 16.01 2.34
C LEU A 92 -2.17 17.06 1.39
N THR A 93 -2.01 16.71 0.12
CA THR A 93 -1.44 17.58 -0.91
C THR A 93 -2.34 18.79 -1.19
N LEU A 94 -3.66 18.57 -1.28
CA LEU A 94 -4.66 19.64 -1.39
C LEU A 94 -4.58 20.61 -0.21
N ASN A 95 -4.58 20.10 1.02
CA ASN A 95 -4.57 20.92 2.23
C ASN A 95 -3.24 21.67 2.44
N ALA A 96 -2.16 21.16 1.85
CA ALA A 96 -0.86 21.83 1.83
C ALA A 96 -0.76 22.94 0.75
N GLY A 97 -1.82 23.16 -0.03
CA GLY A 97 -1.87 24.19 -1.07
C GLY A 97 -1.28 23.76 -2.42
N TYR A 98 -1.00 22.46 -2.61
CA TYR A 98 -0.53 21.89 -3.87
C TYR A 98 -1.70 21.32 -4.67
N GLU A 99 -1.47 21.05 -5.97
CA GLU A 99 -2.41 20.27 -6.76
C GLU A 99 -2.56 18.86 -6.15
N PRO A 100 -3.80 18.34 -5.99
CA PRO A 100 -4.00 17.03 -5.38
C PRO A 100 -3.33 15.92 -6.16
N ILE A 101 -2.43 15.18 -5.52
CA ILE A 101 -1.84 13.99 -6.16
C ILE A 101 -2.90 12.91 -6.29
N ILE A 102 -3.18 12.49 -7.52
CA ILE A 102 -4.11 11.39 -7.84
C ILE A 102 -3.33 10.10 -8.08
N ILE A 103 -3.29 9.26 -7.04
CA ILE A 103 -2.67 7.95 -7.10
C ILE A 103 -3.53 6.99 -7.97
N PRO A 104 -2.94 6.18 -8.87
CA PRO A 104 -3.69 5.26 -9.72
C PRO A 104 -4.35 4.10 -8.94
N THR A 105 -5.32 3.44 -9.55
CA THR A 105 -5.89 2.20 -9.02
C THR A 105 -4.89 1.04 -9.17
N ILE A 106 -4.92 0.09 -8.24
CA ILE A 106 -4.05 -1.10 -8.27
C ILE A 106 -4.90 -2.36 -8.31
N ASN A 107 -4.50 -3.30 -9.17
CA ASN A 107 -5.03 -4.65 -9.19
C ASN A 107 -4.13 -5.56 -8.33
N PHE A 108 -4.49 -5.72 -7.05
CA PHE A 108 -3.72 -6.56 -6.12
C PHE A 108 -3.71 -8.04 -6.52
N GLN A 109 -4.76 -8.53 -7.18
CA GLN A 109 -4.80 -9.91 -7.65
C GLN A 109 -3.75 -10.18 -8.74
N ALA A 110 -3.55 -9.24 -9.65
CA ALA A 110 -2.51 -9.35 -10.68
C ALA A 110 -1.09 -9.33 -10.08
N ILE A 111 -0.89 -8.61 -8.98
CA ILE A 111 0.41 -8.57 -8.27
C ILE A 111 0.66 -9.88 -7.52
N ASP A 112 -0.35 -10.41 -6.84
CA ASP A 112 -0.25 -11.67 -6.08
C ASP A 112 0.10 -12.86 -6.99
N VAL A 113 -0.51 -12.94 -8.17
CA VAL A 113 -0.21 -13.97 -9.18
C VAL A 113 1.25 -13.91 -9.66
N GLN A 114 1.88 -12.74 -9.70
CA GLN A 114 3.28 -12.61 -10.11
C GLN A 114 4.27 -13.09 -9.04
N LYS A 115 3.88 -13.09 -7.75
CA LYS A 115 4.71 -13.66 -6.68
C LYS A 115 4.78 -15.19 -6.74
N ASN A 116 3.69 -15.84 -7.18
CA ASN A 116 3.61 -17.30 -7.27
C ASN A 116 4.23 -17.91 -8.54
N LYS A 117 4.89 -17.10 -9.38
CA LYS A 117 5.55 -17.55 -10.62
C LYS A 117 7.06 -17.76 -10.48
N PHE A 118 7.63 -17.62 -9.28
CA PHE A 118 9.04 -17.85 -8.98
C PHE A 118 9.20 -18.77 -7.77
#